data_AF-A0A926RSN2-F1
#
_entry.id   AF-A0A926RSN2-F1
#
_cell.length_a   1.000
_cell.length_b   1.000
_cell.length_c   1.000
_cell.angle_alpha   90.00
_cell.angle_beta   90.00
_cell.angle_gamma   90.00
#
_symmetry.space_group_name_H-M   'P 1'
#
loop_
_entity.id
_entity.type
_entity.pdbx_description
1 polymer ?
#
loop_
_entity_poly.entity_id
_entity_poly.type
_entity_poly.pdbx_seq_one_letter_code
_entity_poly.pdbx_strand_id
1 'polypeptide(L)'
;MPSAFITALNINLFGFVGGVVVSIIGEALGALVSFGLYRLGFQKFIQKKSINHPNIHRLLEVEGREAFILIFSLRLLPFVPSGLVTFFASSGKVSWLVFASASTLGKIPALLIEAYSIYAVLEWSLPGKIILVALAIGLLFSTWRLQRKK
;
A
#
# COMPACT_ATOMS: atom_id res chain seq x y z
N MET A 1 -9.34 -1.92 -3.11
CA MET A 1 -9.44 -3.29 -2.54
C MET A 1 -8.16 -3.57 -1.75
N PRO A 2 -8.20 -4.25 -0.60
CA PRO A 2 -6.99 -4.63 0.13
C PRO A 2 -6.08 -5.49 -0.74
N SER A 3 -4.80 -5.15 -0.86
CA SER A 3 -3.84 -5.89 -1.70
C SER A 3 -3.77 -7.38 -1.31
N ALA A 4 -3.82 -7.66 -0.01
CA ALA A 4 -3.80 -9.00 0.57
C ALA A 4 -4.83 -9.97 -0.03
N PHE A 5 -6.01 -9.49 -0.39
CA PHE A 5 -7.03 -10.35 -0.98
C PHE A 5 -6.65 -10.78 -2.40
N ILE A 6 -6.13 -9.85 -3.20
CA ILE A 6 -5.68 -10.14 -4.58
C ILE A 6 -4.43 -11.02 -4.55
N THR A 7 -3.49 -10.74 -3.65
CA THR A 7 -2.29 -11.57 -3.46
C THR A 7 -2.66 -13.01 -3.11
N ALA A 8 -3.61 -13.21 -2.18
CA ALA A 8 -4.07 -14.54 -1.79
C ALA A 8 -4.73 -15.31 -2.95
N LEU A 9 -5.57 -14.64 -3.75
CA LEU A 9 -6.16 -15.24 -4.96
C LEU A 9 -5.08 -15.64 -5.96
N ASN A 10 -4.11 -14.77 -6.23
CA ASN A 10 -3.02 -15.06 -7.17
C ASN A 10 -2.16 -16.24 -6.68
N ILE A 11 -1.85 -16.32 -5.39
CA ILE A 11 -1.12 -17.45 -4.79
C ILE A 11 -1.91 -18.75 -4.93
N ASN A 12 -3.23 -18.71 -4.76
CA ASN A 12 -4.09 -19.89 -4.90
C ASN A 12 -4.15 -20.38 -6.36
N LEU A 13 -4.21 -19.45 -7.33
CA LEU A 13 -4.35 -19.78 -8.75
C LEU A 13 -3.03 -20.17 -9.43
N PHE A 14 -1.91 -19.53 -9.06
CA PHE A 14 -0.62 -19.67 -9.75
C PHE A 14 0.49 -20.28 -8.88
N GLY A 15 0.15 -20.76 -7.68
CA GLY A 15 1.12 -21.20 -6.68
C GLY A 15 1.85 -20.03 -6.02
N PHE A 16 2.65 -20.31 -5.00
CA PHE A 16 3.31 -19.26 -4.20
C PHE A 16 4.19 -18.33 -5.04
N VAL A 17 5.13 -18.88 -5.81
CA VAL A 17 6.07 -18.09 -6.60
C VAL A 17 5.37 -17.36 -7.75
N GLY A 18 4.51 -18.07 -8.50
CA GLY A 18 3.76 -17.46 -9.61
C GLY A 18 2.81 -16.37 -9.14
N GLY A 19 2.10 -16.61 -8.03
CA GLY A 19 1.18 -15.66 -7.45
C GLY A 19 1.85 -14.40 -6.93
N VAL A 20 3.02 -14.53 -6.30
CA VAL A 20 3.83 -13.37 -5.87
C VAL A 20 4.29 -12.55 -7.06
N VAL A 21 4.85 -13.17 -8.10
CA VAL A 21 5.34 -12.48 -9.29
C VAL A 21 4.21 -11.73 -10.02
N VAL A 22 3.07 -12.40 -10.25
CA VAL A 22 1.89 -11.78 -10.88
C VAL A 22 1.37 -10.61 -10.04
N SER A 23 1.37 -10.74 -8.72
CA SER A 23 0.94 -9.67 -7.81
C SER A 23 1.88 -8.47 -7.84
N ILE A 24 3.20 -8.68 -7.87
CA ILE A 24 4.20 -7.60 -8.01
C ILE A 24 3.95 -6.83 -9.31
N ILE A 25 3.83 -7.54 -10.44
CA ILE A 25 3.67 -6.93 -11.75
C ILE A 25 2.33 -6.18 -11.83
N GLY A 26 1.24 -6.81 -11.40
CA GLY A 26 -0.09 -6.21 -11.42
C GLY A 26 -0.16 -4.95 -10.55
N GLU A 27 0.43 -4.98 -9.35
CA GLU A 27 0.45 -3.81 -8.47
C GLU A 27 1.37 -2.71 -9.00
N ALA A 28 2.53 -3.06 -9.58
CA ALA A 28 3.42 -2.08 -10.19
C ALA A 28 2.73 -1.36 -11.36
N LEU A 29 2.14 -2.12 -12.29
CA LEU A 29 1.39 -1.56 -13.43
C LEU A 29 0.20 -0.71 -12.97
N GLY A 30 -0.58 -1.23 -12.02
CA GLY A 30 -1.73 -0.50 -11.44
C GLY A 30 -1.30 0.81 -10.75
N ALA A 31 -0.18 0.80 -10.05
CA ALA A 31 0.38 1.99 -9.40
C ALA A 31 0.85 3.03 -10.43
N LEU A 32 1.50 2.60 -11.52
CA LEU A 32 1.95 3.49 -12.60
C LEU A 32 0.78 4.15 -13.33
N VAL A 33 -0.25 3.37 -13.67
CA VAL A 33 -1.47 3.87 -14.29
C VAL A 33 -2.17 4.85 -13.35
N SER A 34 -2.33 4.47 -12.08
CA SER A 34 -2.94 5.33 -11.06
C SER A 34 -2.17 6.63 -10.86
N PHE A 35 -0.83 6.58 -10.86
CA PHE A 35 0.02 7.77 -10.77
C PHE A 35 -0.23 8.74 -11.93
N GLY A 36 -0.33 8.22 -13.16
CA GLY A 36 -0.66 9.01 -14.35
C GLY A 36 -2.06 9.64 -14.24
N LEU A 37 -3.07 8.83 -13.90
CA LEU A 37 -4.45 9.28 -13.76
C LEU A 37 -4.59 10.34 -12.66
N TYR A 38 -3.95 10.15 -11.51
CA TYR A 38 -3.99 11.10 -10.42
C TYR A 38 -3.26 12.40 -10.77
N ARG A 39 -2.12 12.32 -11.44
CA ARG A 39 -1.40 13.51 -11.90
C ARG A 39 -2.23 14.34 -12.88
N LEU A 40 -2.96 13.69 -13.80
CA LEU A 40 -3.82 14.39 -14.76
C LEU A 40 -5.12 14.93 -14.12
N GLY A 41 -5.76 14.14 -13.27
CA GLY A 41 -7.08 14.45 -12.70
C GLY A 41 -7.04 15.37 -11.47
N PHE A 42 -6.06 15.19 -10.58
CA PHE A 42 -6.05 15.85 -9.27
C PHE A 42 -5.17 17.10 -9.19
N GLN A 43 -4.31 17.37 -10.20
CA GLN A 43 -3.57 18.64 -10.26
C GLN A 43 -4.50 19.85 -10.17
N LYS A 44 -5.68 19.79 -10.82
CA LYS A 44 -6.69 20.87 -10.76
C LYS A 44 -7.37 20.99 -9.39
N PHE A 45 -7.47 19.90 -8.63
CA PHE A 45 -8.19 19.87 -7.35
C PHE A 45 -7.32 20.34 -6.19
N ILE A 46 -6.04 19.96 -6.18
CA ILE A 46 -5.08 20.32 -5.12
C ILE A 46 -4.66 21.80 -5.23
N GLN A 47 -4.53 22.34 -6.44
CA GLN A 47 -4.30 23.78 -6.62
C GLN A 47 -5.48 24.63 -6.11
N LYS A 48 -6.71 24.12 -6.21
CA LYS A 48 -7.92 24.85 -5.81
C LYS A 48 -8.22 24.77 -4.32
N LYS A 49 -7.75 23.71 -3.64
CA LYS A 49 -7.94 23.50 -2.21
C LYS A 49 -6.58 23.45 -1.56
N SER A 50 -6.01 24.64 -1.27
CA SER A 50 -4.74 24.77 -0.57
C SER A 50 -4.77 23.95 0.73
N ILE A 51 -4.14 22.78 0.72
CA ILE A 51 -4.09 21.89 1.89
C ILE A 51 -3.01 22.44 2.80
N ASN A 52 -3.40 23.36 3.69
CA ASN A 52 -2.50 24.17 4.50
C ASN A 52 -1.89 23.41 5.71
N HIS A 53 -1.49 22.15 5.52
CA HIS A 53 -0.86 21.33 6.56
C HIS A 53 0.65 21.17 6.25
N PRO A 54 1.55 21.58 7.16
CA PRO A 54 3.00 21.62 6.89
C PRO A 54 3.60 20.24 6.57
N ASN A 55 3.06 19.18 7.18
CA ASN A 55 3.50 17.80 6.89
C ASN A 55 3.15 17.36 5.47
N ILE A 56 2.03 17.82 4.92
CA ILE A 56 1.59 17.48 3.57
C ILE A 56 2.40 18.26 2.54
N HIS A 57 2.68 19.54 2.80
CA HIS A 57 3.55 20.35 1.94
C HIS A 57 4.93 19.72 1.76
N ARG A 58 5.54 19.22 2.84
CA ARG A 58 6.84 18.54 2.75
C ARG A 58 6.79 17.28 1.87
N LEU A 59 5.70 16.52 1.91
CA LEU A 59 5.50 15.33 1.07
C LEU A 59 5.27 15.68 -0.41
N LEU A 60 4.77 16.89 -0.71
CA LEU A 60 4.51 17.36 -2.07
C LEU A 60 5.75 17.99 -2.72
N GLU A 61 6.65 18.56 -1.91
CA GLU A 61 7.85 19.26 -2.38
C GLU A 61 9.08 18.37 -2.58
N VAL A 62 9.07 17.13 -2.05
CA VAL A 62 10.18 16.20 -2.26
C VAL A 62 10.36 15.84 -3.75
N GLU A 63 11.61 15.79 -4.17
CA GLU A 63 12.01 15.45 -5.54
C GLU A 63 13.23 14.52 -5.55
N GLY A 64 13.51 13.94 -6.73
CA GLY A 64 14.72 13.16 -6.98
C GLY A 64 14.96 12.05 -5.95
N ARG A 65 16.14 12.07 -5.32
CA ARG A 65 16.58 11.03 -4.37
C ARG A 65 15.77 11.02 -3.07
N GLU A 66 15.37 12.19 -2.56
CA GLU A 66 14.58 12.26 -1.33
C GLU A 66 13.19 11.65 -1.53
N ALA A 67 12.55 11.98 -2.67
CA ALA A 67 11.29 11.35 -3.06
C ALA A 67 11.43 9.83 -3.21
N PHE A 68 12.53 9.35 -3.80
CA PHE A 68 12.80 7.92 -3.92
C PHE A 68 12.83 7.24 -2.55
N ILE A 69 13.65 7.76 -1.62
CA ILE A 69 13.84 7.17 -0.28
C ILE A 69 12.52 7.18 0.49
N LEU A 70 11.76 8.28 0.41
CA LEU A 70 10.47 8.39 1.07
C LEU A 70 9.47 7.36 0.53
N ILE A 71 9.29 7.28 -0.79
CA ILE A 71 8.34 6.35 -1.41
C ILE A 71 8.74 4.91 -1.11
N PHE A 72 10.02 4.58 -1.26
CA PHE A 72 10.55 3.26 -0.95
C PHE A 72 10.27 2.88 0.51
N SER A 73 10.56 3.79 1.46
CA SER A 73 10.33 3.55 2.88
C SER A 73 8.85 3.36 3.21
N LEU A 74 7.96 4.17 2.61
CA LEU A 74 6.52 4.00 2.79
C LEU A 74 6.01 2.68 2.21
N ARG A 75 6.61 2.21 1.11
CA ARG A 75 6.23 0.95 0.44
C ARG A 75 6.75 -0.29 1.16
N LEU A 76 7.81 -0.17 1.95
CA LEU A 76 8.29 -1.24 2.84
C LEU A 76 7.27 -1.60 3.92
N LEU A 77 6.46 -0.63 4.35
CA LEU A 77 5.48 -0.82 5.40
C LEU A 77 4.24 -1.54 4.82
N PRO A 78 3.96 -2.79 5.22
CA PRO A 78 2.88 -3.58 4.63
C PRO A 78 1.48 -3.00 4.92
N PHE A 79 1.35 -2.17 5.95
CA PHE A 79 0.09 -1.55 6.37
C PHE A 79 -0.20 -0.22 5.69
N VAL A 80 0.74 0.34 4.92
CA VAL A 80 0.53 1.61 4.25
C VAL A 80 -0.22 1.37 2.94
N PRO A 81 -1.42 1.97 2.76
CA PRO A 81 -2.19 1.78 1.53
C PRO A 81 -1.44 2.33 0.31
N SER A 82 -1.21 1.49 -0.69
CA SER A 82 -0.56 1.84 -1.96
C SER A 82 -1.22 3.03 -2.67
N GLY A 83 -2.54 3.16 -2.56
CA GLY A 83 -3.30 4.28 -3.11
C GLY A 83 -2.90 5.63 -2.50
N LEU A 84 -2.66 5.68 -1.18
CA LEU A 84 -2.24 6.92 -0.51
C LEU A 84 -0.84 7.34 -0.95
N VAL A 85 0.12 6.41 -0.98
CA VAL A 85 1.49 6.69 -1.43
C VAL A 85 1.48 7.19 -2.88
N THR A 86 0.70 6.54 -3.75
CA THR A 86 0.57 6.94 -5.16
C THR A 86 -0.06 8.31 -5.30
N PHE A 87 -1.11 8.61 -4.53
CA PHE A 87 -1.79 9.89 -4.54
C PHE A 87 -0.86 11.04 -4.13
N PHE A 88 -0.15 10.93 -3.01
CA PHE A 88 0.78 11.98 -2.57
C PHE A 88 1.94 12.15 -3.55
N ALA A 89 2.53 11.04 -4.03
CA ALA A 89 3.62 11.10 -5.00
C ALA A 89 3.17 11.75 -6.32
N SER A 90 1.98 11.43 -6.84
CA SER A 90 1.47 12.00 -8.10
C SER A 90 1.09 13.47 -7.99
N SER A 91 0.70 13.88 -6.79
CA SER A 91 0.27 15.25 -6.46
C SER A 91 1.45 16.20 -6.26
N GLY A 92 2.61 15.67 -5.88
CA GLY A 92 3.84 16.42 -5.70
C GLY A 92 4.68 16.53 -6.98
N LYS A 93 5.93 16.91 -6.77
CA LYS A 93 6.91 17.12 -7.84
C LYS A 93 7.71 15.85 -8.23
N VAL A 94 7.34 14.70 -7.68
CA VAL A 94 7.99 13.40 -7.96
C VAL A 94 7.96 13.07 -9.46
N SER A 95 9.08 12.67 -10.03
CA SER A 95 9.12 12.24 -11.44
C SER A 95 8.56 10.83 -11.63
N TRP A 96 8.07 10.54 -12.83
CA TRP A 96 7.48 9.23 -13.14
C TRP A 96 8.49 8.09 -12.94
N LEU A 97 9.75 8.31 -13.32
CA LEU A 97 10.84 7.34 -13.16
C LEU A 97 11.21 7.09 -11.69
N VAL A 98 11.25 8.14 -10.87
CA VAL A 98 11.52 8.01 -9.44
C VAL A 98 10.39 7.24 -8.78
N PHE A 99 9.13 7.56 -9.10
CA PHE A 99 7.99 6.81 -8.58
C PHE A 99 8.01 5.35 -9.02
N ALA A 100 8.22 5.08 -10.31
CA ALA A 100 8.25 3.73 -10.87
C ALA A 100 9.29 2.85 -10.20
N SER A 101 10.53 3.34 -10.11
CA SER A 101 11.64 2.61 -9.50
C SER A 101 11.44 2.43 -7.99
N ALA A 102 11.16 3.49 -7.25
CA ALA A 102 10.97 3.43 -5.80
C ALA A 102 9.78 2.55 -5.40
N SER A 103 8.65 2.70 -6.10
CA SER A 103 7.42 1.96 -5.80
C SER A 103 7.57 0.48 -6.10
N THR A 104 8.20 0.13 -7.23
CA THR A 104 8.39 -1.28 -7.62
C THR A 104 9.38 -1.95 -6.68
N LEU A 105 10.54 -1.32 -6.43
CA LEU A 105 11.57 -1.88 -5.54
C LEU A 105 11.09 -1.99 -4.10
N GLY A 106 10.36 -1.00 -3.59
CA GLY A 106 9.84 -1.03 -2.23
C GLY A 106 8.74 -2.06 -2.02
N LYS A 107 8.02 -2.45 -3.09
CA LYS A 107 6.92 -3.41 -2.99
C LYS A 107 7.40 -4.85 -2.90
N ILE A 108 8.52 -5.20 -3.52
CA ILE A 108 9.10 -6.55 -3.47
C ILE A 108 9.24 -7.07 -2.02
N PRO A 109 9.97 -6.39 -1.11
CA PRO A 109 10.10 -6.83 0.28
C PRO A 109 8.78 -6.85 1.05
N ALA A 110 7.88 -5.88 0.82
CA ALA A 110 6.57 -5.87 1.47
C ALA A 110 5.71 -7.05 1.03
N LEU A 111 5.72 -7.42 -0.26
CA LEU A 111 5.01 -8.58 -0.78
C LEU A 111 5.62 -9.89 -0.30
N LEU A 112 6.94 -9.97 -0.10
CA LEU A 112 7.56 -11.14 0.51
C LEU A 112 7.10 -11.33 1.95
N ILE A 113 7.04 -10.25 2.74
CA ILE A 113 6.51 -10.30 4.11
C ILE A 113 5.04 -10.70 4.10
N GLU A 114 4.24 -10.12 3.20
CA GLU A 114 2.80 -10.42 3.03
C GLU A 114 2.59 -11.89 2.66
N ALA A 115 3.31 -12.38 1.65
CA ALA A 115 3.21 -13.75 1.17
C ALA A 115 3.69 -14.75 2.23
N TYR A 116 4.80 -14.47 2.92
CA TYR A 116 5.28 -15.31 4.03
C TYR A 116 4.28 -15.34 5.18
N SER A 117 3.69 -14.20 5.53
CA SER A 117 2.66 -14.12 6.56
C SER A 117 1.42 -14.94 6.18
N ILE A 118 0.98 -14.87 4.92
CA ILE A 118 -0.12 -15.69 4.40
C ILE A 118 0.24 -17.18 4.48
N TYR A 119 1.44 -17.56 4.03
CA TYR A 119 1.90 -18.94 4.07
C TYR A 119 1.93 -19.49 5.51
N ALA A 120 2.53 -18.74 6.44
CA ALA A 120 2.58 -19.10 7.85
C ALA A 120 1.18 -19.24 8.46
N VAL A 121 0.25 -18.34 8.14
CA VAL A 121 -1.15 -18.46 8.59
C VAL A 121 -1.84 -19.66 7.97
N LEU A 122 -1.61 -19.97 6.70
CA LEU A 122 -2.21 -21.12 6.02
C LEU A 122 -1.73 -22.46 6.59
N GLU A 123 -0.44 -22.58 6.92
CA GLU A 123 0.12 -23.76 7.58
C GLU A 123 -0.25 -23.89 9.06
N TRP A 124 -0.68 -22.79 9.71
CA TRP A 124 -0.98 -22.82 11.13
C TRP A 124 -2.23 -23.68 11.45
N SER A 125 -2.23 -24.26 12.65
CA SER A 125 -3.28 -25.15 13.14
C SER A 125 -4.64 -24.44 13.20
N LEU A 126 -5.71 -25.20 12.98
CA LEU A 126 -7.10 -24.71 12.98
C LEU A 126 -7.46 -23.91 14.27
N PRO A 127 -7.03 -24.33 15.48
CA PRO A 127 -7.27 -23.56 16.70
C PRO A 127 -6.58 -22.19 16.69
N GLY A 128 -5.35 -22.10 16.17
CA GLY A 128 -4.61 -20.84 16.07
C GLY A 128 -5.31 -19.82 15.15
N LYS A 129 -5.85 -20.30 14.01
CA LYS A 129 -6.65 -19.48 13.09
C LYS A 129 -7.90 -18.92 13.76
N ILE A 130 -8.62 -19.73 14.55
CA ILE A 130 -9.84 -19.30 15.26
C ILE A 130 -9.50 -18.23 16.31
N ILE A 131 -8.40 -18.40 17.05
CA ILE A 131 -7.95 -17.41 18.06
C ILE A 131 -7.61 -16.07 17.40
N LEU A 132 -6.91 -16.08 16.27
CA LEU A 132 -6.58 -14.86 15.52
C LEU A 132 -7.84 -14.12 15.05
N VAL A 133 -8.82 -14.84 14.50
CA VAL A 133 -10.09 -14.26 14.05
C VAL A 133 -10.87 -13.67 15.23
N ALA A 134 -10.94 -14.38 16.35
CA ALA A 134 -11.60 -13.88 17.57
C ALA A 134 -10.94 -12.60 18.11
N LEU A 135 -9.60 -12.55 18.11
CA LEU A 135 -8.83 -11.36 18.48
C LEU A 135 -9.10 -10.18 17.55
N ALA A 136 -9.09 -10.40 16.24
CA ALA A 136 -9.38 -9.36 15.25
C ALA A 136 -10.80 -8.78 15.43
N ILE A 137 -11.81 -9.65 15.63
CA ILE A 137 -13.18 -9.22 15.92
C ILE A 137 -13.24 -8.44 17.24
N GLY A 138 -12.55 -8.90 18.28
CA GLY A 138 -12.48 -8.22 19.57
C GLY A 138 -11.87 -6.81 19.48
N LEU A 139 -10.80 -6.63 18.71
CA LEU A 139 -10.15 -5.33 18.47
C LEU A 139 -11.03 -4.40 17.62
N LEU A 140 -11.70 -4.92 16.59
CA LEU A 140 -12.66 -4.13 15.80
C LEU A 140 -13.84 -3.69 16.67
N PHE A 141 -14.34 -4.56 17.53
CA PHE A 141 -15.41 -4.23 18.46
C PHE A 141 -14.98 -3.21 19.51
N SER A 142 -13.76 -3.28 20.03
CA SER A 142 -13.24 -2.33 21.02
C SER A 142 -13.06 -0.94 20.42
N THR A 143 -12.48 -0.85 19.22
CA THR A 143 -12.31 0.42 18.49
C THR A 143 -13.67 1.03 18.10
N TRP A 144 -14.63 0.22 17.68
CA TRP A 144 -16.00 0.66 17.43
C TRP A 144 -16.72 1.16 18.69
N ARG A 145 -16.54 0.50 19.84
CA ARG A 145 -17.07 0.97 21.13
C ARG A 145 -16.43 2.27 21.59
N LEU A 146 -15.13 2.46 21.35
CA LEU A 146 -14.43 3.70 21.68
C LEU A 146 -14.89 4.87 20.81
N GLN A 147 -15.20 4.63 19.54
CA GLN A 147 -15.76 5.64 18.64
C GLN A 147 -17.21 6.01 18.99
N ARG A 148 -18.00 5.09 19.56
CA ARG A 148 -19.37 5.37 20.05
C ARG A 148 -19.45 6.11 21.39
N LYS A 149 -18.33 6.23 22.12
CA LYS A 149 -18.25 6.94 23.40
C LYS A 149 -17.74 8.39 23.27
N LYS A 150 -17.41 8.83 22.06
CA LYS A 150 -17.18 10.24 21.71
C LYS A 150 -18.42 10.81 21.05
#